data_AF-A0A432HYD9-F1
#
_entry.id   AF-A0A432HYD9-F1
#
_cell.length_a   1.000
_cell.length_b   1.000
_cell.length_c   1.000
_cell.angle_alpha   90.00
_cell.angle_beta   90.00
_cell.angle_gamma   90.00
#
_symmetry.space_group_name_H-M   'P 1'
#
loop_
_entity.id
_entity.type
_entity.pdbx_description
1 polymer ?
#
loop_
_entity_poly.entity_id
_entity_poly.type
_entity_poly.pdbx_seq_one_letter_code
_entity_poly.pdbx_strand_id
1 'polypeptide(L)'
;MQKSIARNPNMLRTLIGLGLTLIIVLGYAVYSASLDSEYYLYTTSNEEVDVQLEQQDQGDGTVVFTAEVTGAFTWVNFSVEGLPAGGELEVTSGGQRWWSHPALVEWESGIFNCLAPDDDFEIVNTCDRSYTHSATPDDEGLTRLRGLLDDELPLSGMGSLRAVNETVAQEEVEQMIAAADSTVTWRIVLRAEHDIDPADVTVTMTVVEHDFVNIEPFKLDPVTEGFWSLTALLGCLFLVLLLPMGFYYGSRLKEKAEARGRDAALAEESEHVGETA
;
A
#
# COMPACT_ATOMS: atom_id res chain seq x y z
N MET A 1 -32.29 -6.47 -44.26
CA MET A 1 -31.57 -5.24 -43.83
C MET A 1 -30.13 -5.15 -44.37
N GLN A 2 -29.82 -5.66 -45.57
CA GLN A 2 -28.47 -5.72 -46.15
C GLN A 2 -27.89 -4.36 -46.64
N LYS A 3 -28.53 -3.22 -46.38
CA LYS A 3 -28.29 -1.98 -47.14
C LYS A 3 -27.86 -0.74 -46.34
N SER A 4 -27.80 -0.79 -45.01
CA SER A 4 -27.43 0.40 -44.21
C SER A 4 -25.94 0.48 -43.85
N ILE A 5 -25.22 -0.63 -43.70
CA ILE A 5 -23.79 -0.61 -43.28
C ILE A 5 -22.82 -0.57 -44.47
N ALA A 6 -23.20 -1.09 -45.65
CA ALA A 6 -22.32 -1.16 -46.83
C ALA A 6 -22.25 0.13 -47.68
N ARG A 7 -22.86 1.24 -47.25
CA ARG A 7 -23.06 2.43 -48.11
C ARG A 7 -22.23 3.66 -47.76
N ASN A 8 -21.37 3.61 -46.74
CA ASN A 8 -20.54 4.78 -46.42
C ASN A 8 -19.07 4.39 -46.13
N PRO A 9 -18.22 4.25 -47.16
CA PRO A 9 -16.77 4.02 -46.98
C PRO A 9 -16.08 5.15 -46.19
N ASN A 10 -16.76 6.28 -46.02
CA ASN A 10 -16.36 7.37 -45.15
C ASN A 10 -16.45 6.99 -43.66
N MET A 11 -17.40 6.12 -43.26
CA MET A 11 -17.61 5.74 -41.85
C MET A 11 -16.45 4.90 -41.28
N LEU A 12 -15.91 3.97 -42.06
CA LEU A 12 -14.75 3.17 -41.65
C LEU A 12 -13.48 4.04 -41.58
N ARG A 13 -13.29 4.93 -42.57
CA ARG A 13 -12.18 5.90 -42.56
C ARG A 13 -12.27 6.87 -41.38
N THR A 14 -13.46 7.33 -41.02
CA THR A 14 -13.65 8.19 -39.84
C THR A 14 -13.43 7.43 -38.54
N LEU A 15 -13.81 6.15 -38.45
CA LEU A 15 -13.56 5.33 -37.26
C LEU A 15 -12.06 5.08 -37.05
N ILE A 16 -11.34 4.74 -38.12
CA ILE A 16 -9.88 4.54 -38.08
C ILE A 16 -9.17 5.89 -37.81
N GLY A 17 -9.61 6.97 -38.46
CA GLY A 17 -9.05 8.31 -38.25
C GLY A 17 -9.23 8.80 -36.82
N LEU A 18 -10.43 8.69 -36.26
CA LEU A 18 -10.72 9.06 -34.88
C LEU A 18 -9.95 8.19 -33.87
N GLY A 19 -9.82 6.88 -34.15
CA GLY A 19 -9.00 5.98 -33.33
C GLY A 19 -7.53 6.39 -33.31
N LEU A 20 -6.95 6.70 -34.47
CA LEU A 20 -5.55 7.13 -34.56
C LEU A 20 -5.32 8.49 -33.86
N THR A 21 -6.23 9.44 -34.03
CA THR A 21 -6.14 10.73 -33.33
C THR A 21 -6.25 10.55 -31.81
N LEU A 22 -7.13 9.66 -31.34
CA LEU A 22 -7.27 9.36 -29.93
C LEU A 22 -5.98 8.77 -29.35
N ILE A 23 -5.33 7.84 -30.08
CA ILE A 23 -4.05 7.25 -29.67
C ILE A 23 -2.96 8.33 -29.56
N ILE A 24 -2.87 9.25 -30.53
CA ILE A 24 -1.87 10.32 -30.51
C ILE A 24 -2.12 11.29 -29.35
N VAL A 25 -3.38 11.69 -29.13
CA VAL A 25 -3.74 12.61 -28.04
C VAL A 25 -3.51 11.98 -26.67
N LEU A 26 -3.88 10.71 -26.49
CA LEU A 26 -3.63 9.98 -25.25
C LEU A 26 -2.12 9.77 -25.01
N GLY A 27 -1.36 9.42 -26.05
CA GLY A 27 0.09 9.30 -25.96
C GLY A 27 0.76 10.61 -25.56
N TYR A 28 0.30 11.74 -26.13
CA TYR A 28 0.77 13.07 -25.71
C TYR A 28 0.36 13.40 -24.27
N ALA A 29 -0.88 13.10 -23.86
CA ALA A 29 -1.35 13.33 -22.50
C ALA A 29 -0.52 12.56 -21.46
N VAL A 30 -0.27 11.27 -21.70
CA VAL A 30 0.59 10.43 -20.84
C VAL A 30 2.01 11.00 -20.81
N TYR A 31 2.60 11.30 -21.96
CA TYR A 31 3.93 11.88 -22.04
C TYR A 31 4.04 13.20 -21.27
N SER A 32 3.05 14.09 -21.41
CA SER A 32 3.03 15.36 -20.69
C SER A 32 2.92 15.19 -19.17
N ALA A 33 2.09 14.25 -18.72
CA ALA A 33 1.92 13.96 -17.30
C ALA A 33 3.15 13.28 -16.68
N SER A 34 3.92 12.50 -17.46
CA SER A 34 5.16 11.89 -16.99
C SER A 34 6.33 12.88 -16.85
N LEU A 35 6.27 14.05 -17.50
CA LEU A 35 7.33 15.06 -17.43
C LEU A 35 7.17 16.04 -16.26
N ASP A 36 5.94 16.29 -15.83
CA ASP A 36 5.63 17.24 -14.77
C ASP A 36 5.02 16.49 -13.59
N SER A 37 5.89 15.95 -12.73
CA SER A 37 5.45 15.32 -11.50
C SER A 37 5.35 16.37 -10.40
N GLU A 38 4.14 16.54 -9.89
CA GLU A 38 3.90 17.27 -8.64
C GLU A 38 4.22 16.41 -7.40
N TYR A 39 4.54 15.12 -7.58
CA TYR A 39 4.86 14.20 -6.50
C TYR A 39 6.37 14.00 -6.37
N TYR A 40 6.83 14.03 -5.12
CA TYR A 40 8.21 13.81 -4.74
C TYR A 40 8.27 12.63 -3.77
N LEU A 41 9.24 11.75 -3.99
CA LEU A 41 9.61 10.67 -3.09
C LEU A 41 10.75 11.17 -2.22
N TYR A 42 10.64 10.98 -0.91
CA TYR A 42 11.69 11.33 0.03
C TYR A 42 12.17 10.09 0.79
N THR A 43 13.46 10.11 1.12
CA THR A 43 14.13 9.06 1.89
C THR A 43 14.74 9.69 3.15
N THR A 44 14.61 8.99 4.26
CA THR A 44 15.18 9.32 5.56
C THR A 44 16.11 8.20 6.02
N SER A 45 16.96 8.47 7.01
CA SER A 45 17.98 7.54 7.51
C SER A 45 17.38 6.24 8.06
N ASN A 46 16.26 6.33 8.78
CA ASN A 46 15.54 5.20 9.38
C ASN A 46 16.49 4.29 10.18
N GLU A 47 17.28 4.91 11.06
CA GLU A 47 18.36 4.25 11.79
C GLU A 47 17.88 3.78 13.17
N GLU A 48 18.08 2.49 13.45
CA GLU A 48 17.84 1.91 14.78
C GLU A 48 18.98 2.29 15.74
N VAL A 49 18.63 2.93 16.85
CA VAL A 49 19.55 3.38 17.89
C VAL A 49 19.22 2.68 19.20
N ASP A 50 20.19 1.96 19.75
CA ASP A 50 20.10 1.37 21.08
C ASP A 50 20.28 2.45 22.15
N VAL A 51 19.33 2.50 23.08
CA VAL A 51 19.26 3.52 24.14
C VAL A 51 19.92 2.99 25.40
N GLN A 52 20.84 3.77 25.97
CA GLN A 52 21.43 3.45 27.26
C GLN A 52 20.42 3.71 28.38
N LEU A 53 20.13 2.66 29.15
CA LEU A 53 19.20 2.72 30.26
C LEU A 53 19.95 2.95 31.58
N GLU A 54 19.45 3.89 32.40
CA GLU A 54 19.92 4.10 33.76
C GLU A 54 19.01 3.34 34.73
N GLN A 55 19.58 2.39 35.47
CA GLN A 55 18.84 1.67 36.51
C GLN A 55 18.68 2.55 37.75
N GLN A 56 17.43 2.70 38.21
CA GLN A 56 17.08 3.27 39.50
C GLN A 56 16.58 2.15 40.41
N ASP A 57 17.35 1.84 41.44
CA ASP A 57 16.95 0.83 42.42
C ASP A 57 15.90 1.42 43.37
N GLN A 58 14.71 0.82 43.40
CA GLN A 58 13.72 1.02 44.46
C GLN A 58 13.58 -0.30 45.21
N GLY A 59 13.83 -0.28 46.52
CA GLY A 59 13.49 -1.42 47.38
C GLY A 59 12.00 -1.77 47.25
N ASP A 60 11.69 -3.06 47.42
CA ASP A 60 10.36 -3.70 47.30
C ASP A 60 10.12 -4.45 45.96
N GLY A 61 11.11 -5.17 45.45
CA GLY A 61 10.93 -6.13 44.34
C GLY A 61 10.58 -5.53 42.98
N THR A 62 10.70 -4.20 42.86
CA THR A 62 10.40 -3.44 41.64
C THR A 62 11.70 -2.88 41.09
N VAL A 63 12.03 -3.21 39.83
CA VAL A 63 13.20 -2.63 39.15
C VAL A 63 12.73 -1.53 38.22
N VAL A 64 13.35 -0.35 38.33
CA VAL A 64 13.00 0.81 37.51
C VAL A 64 14.20 1.17 36.64
N PHE A 65 13.95 1.43 35.36
CA PHE A 65 14.92 2.01 34.43
C PHE A 65 14.39 3.33 33.90
N THR A 66 15.30 4.26 33.67
CA THR A 66 15.00 5.56 33.06
C THR A 66 15.92 5.83 31.89
N ALA A 67 15.38 6.47 30.85
CA ALA A 67 16.17 6.97 29.73
C ALA A 67 15.58 8.27 29.21
N GLU A 68 16.41 9.09 28.58
CA GLU A 68 16.00 10.30 27.88
C GLU A 68 16.56 10.24 26.46
N VAL A 69 15.67 10.38 25.48
CA VAL A 69 16.03 10.42 24.06
C VAL A 69 15.54 11.73 23.47
N THR A 70 16.31 12.32 22.56
CA THR A 70 15.94 13.53 21.82
C THR A 70 16.23 13.29 20.35
N GLY A 71 15.24 13.55 19.50
CA GLY A 71 15.31 13.33 18.06
C GLY A 71 13.92 13.12 17.47
N ALA A 72 13.88 12.88 16.16
CA ALA A 72 12.65 12.59 15.42
C ALA A 72 12.47 11.06 15.30
N PHE A 73 11.56 10.51 16.10
CA PHE A 73 11.40 9.05 16.23
C PHE A 73 10.07 8.54 15.67
N THR A 74 10.09 7.47 14.87
CA THR A 74 8.87 6.81 14.37
C THR A 74 8.31 5.80 15.35
N TRP A 75 9.17 4.91 15.83
CA TRP A 75 8.77 3.83 16.72
C TRP A 75 9.84 3.53 17.76
N VAL A 76 9.40 2.86 18.83
CA VAL A 76 10.22 2.44 19.95
C VAL A 76 9.90 0.99 20.29
N ASN A 77 10.93 0.24 20.66
CA ASN A 77 10.84 -1.15 21.05
C ASN A 77 11.52 -1.38 22.39
N PHE A 78 10.82 -2.08 23.28
CA PHE A 78 11.31 -2.51 24.57
C PHE A 78 11.34 -4.04 24.58
N SER A 79 12.45 -4.60 25.00
CA SER A 79 12.63 -6.04 25.18
C SER A 79 13.18 -6.31 26.56
N VAL A 80 12.61 -7.28 27.26
CA VAL A 80 13.07 -7.74 28.56
C VAL A 80 13.28 -9.24 28.50
N GLU A 81 14.49 -9.66 28.86
CA GLU A 81 14.85 -11.07 29.00
C GLU A 81 15.00 -11.40 30.49
N GLY A 82 14.48 -12.56 30.92
CA GLY A 82 14.62 -13.02 32.30
C GLY A 82 13.51 -12.55 33.26
N LEU A 83 12.45 -11.91 32.75
CA LEU A 83 11.29 -11.56 33.58
C LEU A 83 10.52 -12.85 33.98
N PRO A 84 10.26 -13.11 35.28
CA PRO A 84 9.62 -14.35 35.71
C PRO A 84 8.16 -14.44 35.25
N ALA A 85 7.64 -15.67 35.18
CA ALA A 85 6.23 -15.90 34.82
C ALA A 85 5.28 -15.18 35.79
N GLY A 86 4.29 -14.47 35.24
CA GLY A 86 3.40 -13.60 36.00
C GLY A 86 3.97 -12.20 36.31
N GLY A 87 5.18 -11.91 35.86
CA GLY A 87 5.72 -10.54 35.85
C GLY A 87 5.06 -9.65 34.81
N GLU A 88 5.23 -8.34 34.96
CA GLU A 88 4.68 -7.31 34.08
C GLU A 88 5.76 -6.26 33.78
N LEU A 89 5.91 -5.94 32.50
CA LEU A 89 6.63 -4.78 32.01
C LEU A 89 5.62 -3.63 31.88
N GLU A 90 5.85 -2.53 32.60
CA GLU A 90 5.11 -1.28 32.44
C GLU A 90 6.04 -0.19 31.91
N VAL A 91 5.68 0.44 30.80
CA VAL A 91 6.46 1.52 30.20
C VAL A 91 5.63 2.78 30.16
N THR A 92 6.18 3.87 30.71
CA THR A 92 5.57 5.19 30.71
C THR A 92 6.45 6.19 29.97
N SER A 93 5.86 6.91 29.02
CA SER A 93 6.49 8.06 28.36
C SER A 93 6.19 9.36 29.10
N GLY A 94 7.19 10.21 29.20
CA GLY A 94 7.06 11.61 29.61
C GLY A 94 7.01 12.51 28.39
N GLY A 95 6.10 13.48 28.40
CA GLY A 95 5.95 14.47 27.33
C GLY A 95 4.80 14.16 26.37
N GLN A 96 4.73 12.94 25.82
CA GLN A 96 3.74 12.60 24.78
C GLN A 96 3.11 11.21 24.92
N ARG A 97 1.88 11.07 24.43
CA ARG A 97 1.21 9.76 24.32
C ARG A 97 1.69 9.05 23.07
N TRP A 98 1.76 7.73 23.14
CA TRP A 98 2.22 6.87 22.06
C TRP A 98 1.24 5.73 21.83
N TRP A 99 1.30 5.17 20.63
CA TRP A 99 0.40 4.11 20.20
C TRP A 99 1.05 2.75 20.44
N SER A 100 0.34 1.83 21.07
CA SER A 100 0.80 0.44 21.21
C SER A 100 -0.25 -0.52 20.63
N HIS A 101 0.23 -1.66 20.14
CA HIS A 101 -0.61 -2.76 19.70
C HIS A 101 0.20 -4.06 19.72
N PRO A 102 -0.35 -5.20 20.19
CA PRO A 102 0.38 -6.46 20.23
C PRO A 102 0.99 -6.87 18.86
N ALA A 103 0.27 -6.64 17.76
CA ALA A 103 0.77 -6.96 16.41
C ALA A 103 1.98 -6.13 15.95
N LEU A 104 2.35 -5.04 16.64
CA LEU A 104 3.60 -4.31 16.36
C LEU A 104 4.84 -5.12 16.74
N VAL A 105 4.71 -6.02 17.71
CA VAL A 105 5.83 -6.87 18.18
C VAL A 105 6.27 -7.86 17.11
N GLU A 106 5.32 -8.40 16.35
CA GLU A 106 5.56 -9.35 15.25
C GLU A 106 5.87 -8.67 13.92
N TRP A 107 5.78 -7.34 13.86
CA TRP A 107 6.01 -6.60 12.64
C TRP A 107 7.51 -6.54 12.30
N GLU A 108 7.94 -7.40 11.38
CA GLU A 108 9.30 -7.37 10.84
C GLU A 108 9.38 -6.56 9.53
N SER A 109 8.35 -6.63 8.69
CA SER A 109 8.27 -5.87 7.45
C SER A 109 6.83 -5.84 6.90
N GLY A 110 6.49 -4.78 6.15
CA GLY A 110 5.19 -4.62 5.51
C GLY A 110 4.38 -3.45 6.08
N ILE A 111 3.12 -3.36 5.68
CA ILE A 111 2.22 -2.25 6.06
C ILE A 111 1.51 -2.64 7.36
N PHE A 112 1.94 -2.06 8.48
CA PHE A 112 1.15 -2.04 9.69
C PHE A 112 0.18 -0.86 9.64
N ASN A 113 -1.05 -1.05 10.09
CA ASN A 113 -2.04 0.02 10.22
C ASN A 113 -2.85 -0.18 11.49
N CYS A 114 -2.99 0.89 12.25
CA CYS A 114 -3.89 0.93 13.41
C CYS A 114 -5.36 0.90 13.01
N LEU A 115 -5.71 1.20 11.75
CA LEU A 115 -7.08 1.16 11.26
C LEU A 115 -7.39 -0.22 10.69
N ALA A 116 -8.30 -0.95 11.35
CA ALA A 116 -8.78 -2.25 10.92
C ALA A 116 -10.32 -2.31 10.96
N PRO A 117 -10.96 -3.11 10.10
CA PRO A 117 -12.40 -3.35 10.19
C PRO A 117 -12.71 -4.16 11.46
N ASP A 118 -13.77 -3.77 12.17
CA ASP A 118 -14.35 -4.56 13.24
C ASP A 118 -15.31 -5.65 12.71
N ASP A 119 -15.95 -6.39 13.63
CA ASP A 119 -16.91 -7.46 13.31
C ASP A 119 -18.14 -6.95 12.51
N ASP A 120 -18.44 -5.65 12.59
CA ASP A 120 -19.52 -4.98 11.86
C ASP A 120 -19.04 -4.32 10.55
N PHE A 121 -17.77 -4.58 10.15
CA PHE A 121 -17.09 -4.00 9.00
C PHE A 121 -16.90 -2.47 9.07
N GLU A 122 -16.95 -1.89 10.28
CA GLU A 122 -16.62 -0.49 10.51
C GLU A 122 -15.12 -0.34 10.72
N ILE A 123 -14.51 0.68 10.11
CA ILE A 123 -13.08 0.94 10.26
C ILE A 123 -12.85 1.64 11.60
N VAL A 124 -12.20 0.94 12.53
CA VAL A 124 -11.89 1.42 13.88
C VAL A 124 -10.40 1.45 14.12
N ASN A 125 -9.96 2.32 15.04
CA ASN A 125 -8.57 2.35 15.48
C ASN A 125 -8.35 1.28 16.56
N THR A 126 -7.53 0.28 16.26
CA THR A 126 -7.20 -0.83 17.17
C THR A 126 -6.00 -0.54 18.06
N CYS A 127 -5.17 0.45 17.72
CA CYS A 127 -4.03 0.84 18.54
C CYS A 127 -4.49 1.64 19.76
N ASP A 128 -3.95 1.31 20.93
CA ASP A 128 -4.22 2.08 22.14
C ASP A 128 -3.28 3.28 22.23
N ARG A 129 -3.83 4.47 22.50
CA ARG A 129 -3.07 5.73 22.61
C ARG A 129 -3.04 6.19 24.06
N SER A 130 -1.95 5.87 24.75
CA SER A 130 -1.76 6.14 26.18
C SER A 130 -0.34 6.67 26.46
N TYR A 131 -0.12 7.22 27.66
CA TYR A 131 1.23 7.48 28.17
C TYR A 131 1.89 6.21 28.69
N THR A 132 1.08 5.30 29.22
CA THR A 132 1.51 4.08 29.90
C THR A 132 0.92 2.88 29.20
N HIS A 133 1.78 1.91 28.89
CA HIS A 133 1.42 0.63 28.30
C HIS A 133 2.12 -0.49 29.06
N SER A 134 1.54 -1.70 29.03
CA SER A 134 2.15 -2.86 29.67
C SER A 134 2.14 -4.11 28.80
N ALA A 135 3.06 -5.02 29.10
CA ALA A 135 3.21 -6.31 28.46
C ALA A 135 3.62 -7.37 29.48
N THR A 136 3.26 -8.63 29.21
CA THR A 136 3.62 -9.79 30.02
C THR A 136 4.58 -10.70 29.25
N PRO A 137 5.40 -11.52 29.94
CA PRO A 137 6.26 -12.51 29.29
C PRO A 137 5.47 -13.45 28.39
N ASP A 138 6.05 -13.77 27.24
CA ASP A 138 5.60 -14.86 26.37
C ASP A 138 6.01 -16.24 26.92
N ASP A 139 5.62 -17.29 26.20
CA ASP A 139 5.91 -18.68 26.57
C ASP A 139 7.43 -19.00 26.56
N GLU A 140 8.24 -18.16 25.91
CA GLU A 140 9.71 -18.29 25.84
C GLU A 140 10.42 -17.49 26.95
N GLY A 141 9.67 -16.75 27.77
CA GLY A 141 10.20 -15.91 28.84
C GLY A 141 10.72 -14.55 28.36
N LEU A 142 10.38 -14.15 27.14
CA LEU A 142 10.69 -12.86 26.55
C LEU A 142 9.49 -11.92 26.70
N THR A 143 9.72 -10.68 27.13
CA THR A 143 8.67 -9.66 27.15
C THR A 143 9.01 -8.59 26.14
N ARG A 144 8.13 -8.37 25.17
CA ARG A 144 8.33 -7.35 24.12
C ARG A 144 7.16 -6.39 24.11
N LEU A 145 7.48 -5.11 23.98
CA LEU A 145 6.51 -4.04 23.83
C LEU A 145 7.03 -3.08 22.76
N ARG A 146 6.28 -2.93 21.68
CA ARG A 146 6.60 -1.98 20.61
C ARG A 146 5.47 -0.97 20.46
N GLY A 147 5.84 0.26 20.14
CA GLY A 147 4.85 1.28 19.81
C GLY A 147 5.35 2.37 18.89
N LEU A 148 4.39 3.14 18.38
CA LEU A 148 4.60 4.24 17.45
C LEU A 148 4.58 5.56 18.22
N LEU A 149 5.51 6.46 17.90
CA LEU A 149 5.68 7.77 18.52
C LEU A 149 5.09 8.88 17.67
N ASP A 150 5.25 8.77 16.36
CA ASP A 150 4.77 9.75 15.38
C ASP A 150 4.11 9.03 14.20
N ASP A 151 2.96 9.54 13.74
CA ASP A 151 2.19 8.98 12.64
C ASP A 151 2.40 9.70 11.29
N GLU A 152 3.16 10.80 11.27
CA GLU A 152 3.56 11.51 10.05
C GLU A 152 4.85 10.96 9.46
N LEU A 153 5.79 10.51 10.32
CA LEU A 153 7.05 9.94 9.87
C LEU A 153 6.91 8.54 9.23
N PRO A 154 7.67 8.22 8.17
CA PRO A 154 7.54 6.95 7.46
C PRO A 154 8.20 5.78 8.21
N LEU A 155 7.44 4.73 8.54
CA LEU A 155 7.95 3.51 9.21
C LEU A 155 9.07 2.79 8.45
N SER A 156 9.14 2.94 7.13
CA SER A 156 10.14 2.28 6.27
C SER A 156 11.30 3.21 5.87
N GLY A 157 11.29 4.45 6.36
CA GLY A 157 12.22 5.48 5.96
C GLY A 157 11.92 6.14 4.61
N MET A 158 10.88 5.72 3.90
CA MET A 158 10.49 6.28 2.60
C MET A 158 9.06 6.78 2.63
N GLY A 159 8.82 7.96 2.06
CA GLY A 159 7.50 8.53 1.92
C GLY A 159 7.32 9.31 0.62
N SER A 160 6.14 9.87 0.44
CA SER A 160 5.82 10.71 -0.71
C SER A 160 4.97 11.90 -0.31
N LEU A 161 5.18 13.03 -0.97
CA LEU A 161 4.38 14.24 -0.79
C LEU A 161 4.17 14.96 -2.12
N ARG A 162 3.22 15.90 -2.13
CA ARG A 162 2.93 16.72 -3.31
C ARG A 162 3.46 18.14 -3.10
N ALA A 163 4.26 18.62 -4.04
CA ALA A 163 4.83 19.96 -3.99
C ALA A 163 4.98 20.56 -5.40
N VAL A 164 5.10 21.89 -5.46
CA VAL A 164 5.24 22.63 -6.72
C VAL A 164 6.64 22.51 -7.34
N ASN A 165 7.66 22.27 -6.53
CA ASN A 165 9.04 22.06 -6.94
C ASN A 165 9.82 21.34 -5.83
N GLU A 166 11.01 20.85 -6.18
CA GLU A 166 11.90 20.09 -5.28
C GLU A 166 12.29 20.88 -4.02
N THR A 167 12.50 22.19 -4.13
CA THR A 167 12.87 23.03 -2.98
C THR A 167 11.74 23.11 -1.94
N VAL A 168 10.51 23.36 -2.39
CA VAL A 168 9.33 23.34 -1.50
C VAL A 168 9.11 21.95 -0.93
N ALA A 169 9.32 20.93 -1.74
CA ALA A 169 9.19 19.54 -1.28
C ALA A 169 10.18 19.22 -0.15
N GLN A 170 11.44 19.65 -0.30
CA GLN A 170 12.47 19.47 0.71
C GLN A 170 12.14 20.24 1.99
N GLU A 171 11.73 21.52 1.88
CA GLU A 171 11.33 22.34 3.02
C GLU A 171 10.18 21.69 3.82
N GLU A 172 9.19 21.10 3.14
CA GLU A 172 8.08 20.39 3.80
C GLU A 172 8.53 19.13 4.54
N VAL A 173 9.46 18.33 3.97
CA VAL A 173 10.01 17.14 4.66
C VAL A 173 10.86 17.55 5.86
N GLU A 174 11.74 18.53 5.69
CA GLU A 174 12.57 19.04 6.78
C GLU A 174 11.71 19.61 7.92
N GLN A 175 10.61 20.29 7.58
CA GLN A 175 9.65 20.78 8.57
C GLN A 175 8.91 19.64 9.29
N MET A 176 8.52 18.58 8.57
CA MET A 176 7.89 17.40 9.16
C MET A 176 8.82 16.71 10.16
N ILE A 177 10.08 16.48 9.77
CA ILE A 177 11.09 15.87 10.65
C ILE A 177 11.35 16.77 11.86
N ALA A 178 11.49 18.09 11.66
CA ALA A 178 11.68 19.04 12.74
C ALA A 178 10.46 19.18 13.67
N ALA A 179 9.24 18.88 13.18
CA ALA A 179 8.03 18.87 13.99
C ALA A 179 7.94 17.62 14.88
N ALA A 180 8.47 16.49 14.41
CA ALA A 180 8.58 15.25 15.16
C ALA A 180 9.76 15.22 16.14
N ASP A 181 10.75 16.11 15.95
CA ASP A 181 11.89 16.26 16.86
C ASP A 181 11.43 16.66 18.27
N SER A 182 11.55 15.71 19.19
CA SER A 182 11.05 15.84 20.55
C SER A 182 11.93 15.11 21.56
N THR A 183 12.00 15.67 22.77
CA THR A 183 12.63 14.98 23.90
C THR A 183 11.59 14.14 24.65
N VAL A 184 11.83 12.83 24.72
CA VAL A 184 10.98 11.87 25.41
C VAL A 184 11.75 11.22 26.54
N THR A 185 11.22 11.31 27.75
CA THR A 185 11.75 10.59 28.91
C THR A 185 10.98 9.29 29.10
N TRP A 186 11.67 8.17 29.23
CA TRP A 186 11.09 6.86 29.43
C TRP A 186 11.27 6.42 30.87
N ARG A 187 10.20 5.90 31.46
CA ARG A 187 10.22 5.20 32.75
C ARG A 187 9.72 3.79 32.53
N ILE A 188 10.61 2.83 32.69
CA ILE A 188 10.37 1.40 32.50
C ILE A 188 10.34 0.77 33.89
N VAL A 189 9.26 0.07 34.21
CA VAL A 189 9.05 -0.53 35.53
C VAL A 189 8.78 -2.02 35.34
N LEU A 190 9.58 -2.84 35.99
CA LEU A 190 9.38 -4.28 36.05
C LEU A 190 8.74 -4.64 37.38
N ARG A 191 7.62 -5.37 37.33
CA ARG A 191 6.91 -5.85 38.52
C ARG A 191 6.81 -7.37 38.48
N ALA A 192 6.94 -8.00 39.63
CA ALA A 192 6.65 -9.42 39.83
C ALA A 192 6.14 -9.65 41.25
N GLU A 193 5.53 -10.82 41.50
CA GLU A 193 5.06 -11.18 42.84
C GLU A 193 6.21 -11.40 43.85
N HIS A 194 7.40 -11.72 43.34
CA HIS A 194 8.61 -11.96 44.12
C HIS A 194 9.69 -10.95 43.70
N ASP A 195 10.66 -10.71 44.58
CA ASP A 195 11.77 -9.80 44.29
C ASP A 195 12.51 -10.22 43.01
N ILE A 196 12.66 -9.27 42.09
CA ILE A 196 13.45 -9.42 40.86
C ILE A 196 14.90 -9.07 41.21
N ASP A 197 15.84 -9.99 40.98
CA ASP A 197 17.26 -9.66 41.01
C ASP A 197 17.63 -8.90 39.73
N PRO A 198 18.12 -7.64 39.81
CA PRO A 198 18.51 -6.90 38.63
C PRO A 198 19.62 -7.57 37.81
N ALA A 199 20.41 -8.46 38.40
CA ALA A 199 21.44 -9.21 37.69
C ALA A 199 20.86 -10.30 36.77
N ASP A 200 19.63 -10.76 37.03
CA ASP A 200 18.98 -11.83 36.28
C ASP A 200 18.12 -11.30 35.12
N VAL A 201 17.98 -9.98 34.98
CA VAL A 201 17.14 -9.35 33.97
C VAL A 201 17.97 -8.44 33.05
N THR A 202 17.75 -8.57 31.75
CA THR A 202 18.32 -7.67 30.74
C THR A 202 17.20 -6.87 30.08
N VAL A 203 17.28 -5.54 30.16
CA VAL A 203 16.33 -4.63 29.52
C VAL A 203 17.03 -3.93 28.36
N THR A 204 16.42 -4.00 27.18
CA THR A 204 16.89 -3.33 25.97
C THR A 204 15.80 -2.39 25.47
N MET A 205 16.20 -1.19 25.08
CA MET A 205 15.35 -0.20 24.44
C MET A 205 16.01 0.24 23.14
N THR A 206 15.26 0.18 22.05
CA THR A 206 15.70 0.63 20.72
C THR A 206 14.68 1.61 20.18
N VAL A 207 15.15 2.73 19.61
CA VAL A 207 14.33 3.73 18.92
C VAL A 207 14.76 3.83 17.47
N VAL A 208 13.87 4.29 16.60
CA VAL A 208 14.20 4.56 15.20
C VAL A 208 14.19 6.04 14.92
N GLU A 209 15.36 6.57 14.61
CA GLU A 209 15.60 7.99 14.33
C GLU A 209 15.57 8.27 12.83
N HIS A 210 15.03 9.44 12.47
CA HIS A 210 14.91 9.90 11.10
C HIS A 210 15.64 11.21 10.88
N ASP A 211 16.60 11.18 9.96
CA ASP A 211 17.22 12.35 9.36
C ASP A 211 16.89 12.41 7.87
N PHE A 212 16.82 13.62 7.32
CA PHE A 212 16.64 13.82 5.89
C PHE A 212 17.86 13.30 5.10
N VAL A 213 17.63 12.43 4.12
CA VAL A 213 18.70 11.88 3.27
C VAL A 213 18.61 12.43 1.85
N ASN A 214 17.45 12.27 1.20
CA ASN A 214 17.28 12.66 -0.19
C ASN A 214 15.82 12.92 -0.55
N ILE A 215 15.60 13.71 -1.59
CA ILE A 215 14.32 13.88 -2.24
C ILE A 215 14.49 13.77 -3.75
N GLU A 216 13.55 13.10 -4.41
CA GLU A 216 13.54 12.98 -5.86
C GLU A 216 12.14 13.11 -6.43
N PRO A 217 11.97 13.76 -7.60
CA PRO A 217 10.68 13.79 -8.27
C PRO A 217 10.30 12.38 -8.69
N PHE A 218 9.05 12.00 -8.42
CA PHE A 218 8.49 10.75 -8.92
C PHE A 218 8.50 10.77 -10.46
N LYS A 219 9.14 9.78 -11.08
CA LYS A 219 9.23 9.69 -12.55
C LYS A 219 8.52 8.44 -13.02
N LEU A 220 7.49 8.64 -13.83
CA LEU A 220 6.89 7.57 -14.63
C LEU A 220 7.70 7.40 -15.91
N ASP A 221 7.98 6.16 -16.29
CA ASP A 221 8.52 5.87 -17.62
C ASP A 221 7.39 5.97 -18.66
N PRO A 222 7.37 7.03 -19.50
CA PRO A 222 6.28 7.24 -20.45
C PRO A 222 6.19 6.14 -21.50
N VAL A 223 7.28 5.42 -21.78
CA VAL A 223 7.27 4.33 -22.77
C VAL A 223 6.54 3.12 -22.21
N THR A 224 6.89 2.73 -20.98
CA THR A 224 6.27 1.59 -20.31
C THR A 224 4.80 1.87 -19.98
N GLU A 225 4.49 3.04 -19.43
CA GLU A 225 3.10 3.45 -19.16
C GLU A 225 2.28 3.58 -20.45
N GLY A 226 2.89 4.11 -21.52
CA GLY A 226 2.29 4.17 -22.85
C GLY A 226 1.94 2.79 -23.41
N PHE A 227 2.78 1.78 -23.18
CA PHE A 227 2.52 0.42 -23.64
C PHE A 227 1.33 -0.21 -22.90
N TRP A 228 1.24 -0.04 -21.58
CA TRP A 228 0.11 -0.52 -20.78
C TRP A 228 -1.20 0.15 -21.19
N SER A 229 -1.20 1.48 -21.34
CA SER A 229 -2.35 2.25 -21.81
C SER A 229 -2.79 1.82 -23.22
N LEU A 230 -1.83 1.65 -24.15
CA LEU A 230 -2.11 1.20 -25.51
C LEU A 230 -2.69 -0.22 -25.53
N THR A 231 -2.16 -1.11 -24.69
CA THR A 231 -2.62 -2.50 -24.58
C THR A 231 -4.05 -2.56 -24.07
N ALA A 232 -4.37 -1.79 -23.03
CA ALA A 232 -5.74 -1.65 -22.53
C ALA A 232 -6.70 -1.13 -23.61
N LEU A 233 -6.29 -0.09 -24.35
CA LEU A 233 -7.11 0.50 -25.43
C LEU A 233 -7.34 -0.48 -26.58
N LEU A 234 -6.31 -1.17 -27.05
CA LEU A 234 -6.42 -2.20 -28.08
C LEU A 234 -7.29 -3.37 -27.61
N GLY A 235 -7.19 -3.75 -26.32
CA GLY A 235 -8.06 -4.75 -25.69
C GLY A 235 -9.53 -4.33 -25.73
N CYS A 236 -9.85 -3.09 -25.33
CA CYS A 236 -11.21 -2.57 -25.40
C CYS A 236 -11.73 -2.54 -26.85
N LEU A 237 -10.93 -2.06 -27.80
CA LEU A 237 -11.31 -2.01 -29.21
C LEU A 237 -11.53 -3.41 -29.78
N PHE A 238 -10.68 -4.37 -29.41
CA PHE A 238 -10.80 -5.76 -29.82
C PHE A 238 -12.10 -6.38 -29.32
N LEU A 239 -12.46 -6.19 -28.05
CA LEU A 239 -13.72 -6.70 -27.49
C LEU A 239 -14.94 -6.07 -28.17
N VAL A 240 -14.92 -4.76 -28.42
CA VAL A 240 -16.02 -4.03 -29.06
C VAL A 240 -16.17 -4.42 -30.54
N LEU A 241 -15.09 -4.77 -31.25
CA LEU A 241 -15.16 -5.14 -32.65
C LEU A 241 -15.42 -6.64 -32.86
N LEU A 242 -14.75 -7.51 -32.12
CA LEU A 242 -14.79 -8.95 -32.39
C LEU A 242 -16.15 -9.55 -32.04
N LEU A 243 -16.78 -9.14 -30.94
CA LEU A 243 -18.09 -9.69 -30.55
C LEU A 243 -19.17 -9.39 -31.62
N PRO A 244 -19.42 -8.13 -32.03
CA PRO A 244 -20.41 -7.85 -33.08
C PRO A 244 -20.03 -8.42 -34.44
N MET A 245 -18.74 -8.44 -34.80
CA MET A 245 -18.30 -8.99 -36.08
C MET A 245 -18.46 -10.51 -36.12
N GLY A 246 -18.20 -11.20 -35.01
CA GLY A 246 -18.44 -12.63 -34.83
C GLY A 246 -19.93 -12.98 -35.00
N PHE A 247 -20.82 -12.24 -34.35
CA PHE A 247 -22.27 -12.38 -34.57
C PHE A 247 -22.67 -12.11 -36.02
N TYR A 248 -22.12 -11.05 -36.64
CA TYR A 248 -22.39 -10.70 -38.03
C TYR A 248 -21.97 -11.82 -39.00
N TYR A 249 -20.73 -12.31 -38.92
CA TYR A 249 -20.25 -13.38 -39.79
C TYR A 249 -20.97 -14.70 -39.54
N GLY A 250 -21.25 -15.05 -38.29
CA GLY A 250 -22.05 -16.22 -37.94
C GLY A 250 -23.44 -16.16 -38.58
N SER A 251 -24.12 -15.01 -38.49
CA SER A 251 -25.42 -14.81 -39.13
C SER A 251 -25.38 -14.93 -40.66
N ARG A 252 -24.30 -14.42 -41.29
CA ARG A 252 -24.11 -14.51 -42.75
C ARG A 252 -23.83 -15.93 -43.23
N LEU A 253 -23.04 -16.70 -42.48
CA LEU A 253 -22.77 -18.09 -42.81
C LEU A 253 -24.03 -18.94 -42.69
N LYS A 254 -24.83 -18.71 -41.64
CA LYS A 254 -26.14 -19.34 -41.47
C LYS A 254 -27.09 -18.98 -42.62
N GLU A 255 -27.19 -17.70 -42.99
CA GLU A 255 -28.01 -17.22 -44.12
C GLU A 255 -27.62 -17.94 -45.44
N LYS A 256 -26.32 -18.10 -45.70
CA LYS A 256 -25.82 -18.82 -46.88
C LYS A 256 -26.11 -20.32 -46.83
N ALA A 257 -25.98 -20.96 -45.67
CA ALA A 257 -26.25 -22.38 -45.50
C ALA A 257 -27.74 -22.69 -45.71
N GLU A 258 -28.64 -21.89 -45.13
CA GLU A 258 -30.09 -21.99 -45.33
C GLU A 258 -30.48 -21.72 -46.78
N ALA A 259 -29.84 -20.77 -47.46
CA ALA A 259 -30.06 -20.53 -48.89
C ALA A 259 -29.70 -21.77 -49.73
N ARG A 260 -28.51 -22.35 -49.52
CA ARG A 260 -28.10 -23.58 -50.23
C ARG A 260 -29.04 -24.76 -49.96
N GLY A 261 -29.51 -24.92 -48.73
CA GLY A 261 -30.45 -25.98 -48.37
C GLY A 261 -31.81 -25.82 -49.08
N ARG A 262 -32.31 -24.59 -49.19
CA ARG A 262 -33.52 -24.30 -49.97
C ARG A 262 -33.32 -24.54 -51.46
N ASP A 263 -32.20 -24.10 -52.02
CA ASP A 263 -31.88 -24.30 -53.44
C ASP A 263 -31.74 -25.79 -53.79
N ALA A 264 -31.18 -26.60 -52.90
CA ALA A 264 -31.09 -28.05 -53.05
C ALA A 264 -32.47 -28.74 -52.96
N ALA A 265 -33.31 -28.34 -52.01
CA ALA A 265 -34.67 -28.88 -51.88
C ALA A 265 -35.55 -28.56 -53.10
N LEU A 266 -35.41 -27.34 -53.66
CA LEU A 266 -36.09 -26.95 -54.90
C LEU A 266 -35.58 -27.73 -56.13
N ALA A 267 -34.30 -28.13 -56.15
CA ALA A 267 -33.75 -28.97 -57.20
C ALA A 267 -34.31 -30.41 -57.13
N GLU A 268 -34.36 -31.01 -55.94
CA GLU A 268 -34.97 -32.35 -55.74
C GLU A 268 -36.46 -32.36 -56.10
N GLU A 269 -37.21 -31.32 -55.76
CA GLU A 269 -38.63 -31.19 -56.12
C GLU A 269 -38.81 -31.08 -57.65
N SER A 270 -37.92 -30.38 -58.34
CA SER A 270 -37.95 -30.27 -59.81
C SER A 270 -37.58 -31.58 -60.52
N GLU A 271 -36.73 -32.41 -59.92
CA GLU A 271 -36.32 -33.71 -60.45
C GLU A 271 -37.45 -34.75 -60.27
N HIS A 272 -38.14 -34.72 -59.12
CA HIS A 272 -39.26 -35.63 -58.85
C HIS A 272 -40.51 -35.36 -59.72
N VAL A 273 -40.74 -34.11 -60.12
CA VAL A 273 -41.80 -33.74 -61.07
C VAL A 273 -41.44 -34.15 -62.51
N GLY A 274 -40.16 -34.28 -62.84
CA GLY A 274 -39.69 -34.76 -64.15
C GLY A 274 -39.81 -36.27 -64.35
N GLU A 275 -39.83 -37.07 -63.28
CA GLU A 275 -39.89 -38.53 -63.33
C GLU A 275 -41.33 -39.10 -63.27
N THR A 276 -42.33 -38.22 -63.08
CA THR A 276 -43.76 -38.58 -63.02
C THR A 276 -44.58 -38.16 -64.25
N ALA A 277 -43.92 -37.72 -65.33
CA ALA A 277 -44.51 -37.42 -66.63
C ALA A 277 -44.10 -38.45 -67.70
#